data_AF-A0A660YZ71-F1
#
_entry.id   AF-A0A660YZ71-F1
#
_cell.length_a   1.000
_cell.length_b   1.000
_cell.length_c   1.000
_cell.angle_alpha   90.00
_cell.angle_beta   90.00
_cell.angle_gamma   90.00
#
_symmetry.space_group_name_H-M   'P 1'
#
loop_
_entity.id
_entity.type
_entity.pdbx_description
1 polymer ?
#
loop_
_entity_poly.entity_id
_entity_poly.type
_entity_poly.pdbx_seq_one_letter_code
_entity_poly.pdbx_strand_id
1 'polypeptide(L)'
;MKKRLLLPLCVLLLFAHLLSRCSDSLITPVNENNLIPNPSFELNGVSTVAFWFVNMPSLVHFTNDTPTNGGNWAITIDVLWGSGNDVISTVIIPEGTHIYKFSFWSKYSNKPGFAETLLAARDSLYQINRIIVDSESWKNYSILDTITSVSGDSLKIKLSGGFSNIVPGKTYFDLCTLELLE
;
A
#
# COMPACT_ATOMS: atom_id res chain seq x y z
N MET A 1 -43.72 36.84 -29.78
CA MET A 1 -42.96 35.71 -30.38
C MET A 1 -41.54 35.70 -29.82
N LYS A 2 -41.20 34.90 -28.79
CA LYS A 2 -39.81 34.72 -28.26
C LYS A 2 -39.75 33.64 -27.15
N LYS A 3 -40.22 32.41 -27.42
CA LYS A 3 -40.20 31.29 -26.42
C LYS A 3 -39.73 29.94 -26.99
N ARG A 4 -39.05 29.90 -28.13
CA ARG A 4 -38.71 28.62 -28.80
C ARG A 4 -37.21 28.24 -28.82
N LEU A 5 -36.32 29.00 -28.17
CA LEU A 5 -34.87 28.72 -28.20
C LEU A 5 -34.25 28.17 -26.90
N LEU A 6 -35.01 28.05 -25.80
CA LEU A 6 -34.43 27.64 -24.50
C LEU A 6 -34.24 26.12 -24.35
N LEU A 7 -35.07 25.31 -25.01
CA LEU A 7 -35.02 23.85 -24.89
C LEU A 7 -33.74 23.21 -25.48
N PRO A 8 -33.26 23.57 -26.70
CA PRO A 8 -32.06 22.93 -27.25
C PRO A 8 -30.77 23.29 -26.48
N LEU A 9 -30.71 24.47 -25.85
CA LEU A 9 -29.55 24.90 -25.07
C LEU A 9 -29.41 24.10 -23.76
N CYS A 10 -30.53 23.80 -23.08
CA CYS A 10 -30.50 22.98 -21.87
C CYS A 10 -30.08 21.52 -22.14
N VAL A 11 -30.49 20.96 -23.28
CA VAL A 11 -30.10 19.59 -23.68
C VAL A 11 -28.59 19.54 -23.98
N LEU A 12 -28.02 20.56 -24.62
CA LEU A 12 -26.60 20.62 -24.93
C LEU A 12 -25.73 20.73 -23.66
N LEU A 13 -26.17 21.51 -22.66
CA LEU A 13 -25.48 21.67 -21.37
C LEU A 13 -25.52 20.38 -20.52
N LEU A 14 -26.63 19.63 -20.55
CA LEU A 14 -26.74 18.32 -19.91
C LEU A 14 -25.81 17.29 -20.57
N PHE A 15 -25.64 17.33 -21.89
CA PHE A 15 -24.72 16.44 -22.60
C PHE A 15 -23.25 16.78 -22.33
N ALA A 16 -22.91 18.06 -22.19
CA ALA A 16 -21.56 18.49 -21.81
C ALA A 16 -21.16 18.03 -20.39
N HIS A 17 -22.11 17.99 -19.44
CA HIS A 17 -21.86 17.46 -18.10
C HIS A 17 -21.73 15.93 -18.05
N LEU A 18 -22.32 15.20 -19.00
CA LEU A 18 -22.15 13.75 -19.08
C LEU A 18 -20.78 13.35 -19.64
N LEU A 19 -20.13 14.22 -20.42
CA LEU A 19 -18.79 13.97 -20.97
C LEU A 19 -17.66 14.34 -19.99
N SER A 20 -17.94 15.12 -18.93
CA SER A 20 -16.90 15.56 -17.98
C SER A 20 -16.64 14.56 -16.85
N ARG A 21 -17.13 13.32 -16.93
CA ARG A 21 -17.01 12.31 -15.86
C ARG A 21 -16.35 11.00 -16.29
N CYS A 22 -15.59 11.02 -17.37
CA CYS A 22 -14.61 9.99 -17.66
C CYS A 22 -13.25 10.50 -17.19
N SER A 23 -13.02 10.48 -15.88
CA SER A 23 -11.66 10.43 -15.38
C SER A 23 -11.20 9.01 -15.69
N ASP A 24 -10.44 8.85 -16.76
CA ASP A 24 -9.68 7.63 -17.02
C ASP A 24 -8.85 7.38 -15.76
N SER A 25 -9.35 6.51 -14.87
CA SER A 25 -8.49 5.87 -13.90
C SER A 25 -7.53 5.08 -14.76
N LEU A 26 -6.32 5.61 -14.93
CA LEU A 26 -5.20 4.84 -15.44
C LEU A 26 -5.12 3.62 -14.51
N ILE A 27 -5.65 2.50 -14.99
CA ILE A 27 -5.39 1.20 -14.40
C ILE A 27 -3.92 0.99 -14.70
N THR A 28 -3.05 1.44 -13.79
CA THR A 28 -1.63 1.11 -13.83
C THR A 28 -1.57 -0.40 -14.00
N PRO A 29 -0.92 -0.93 -15.06
CA PRO A 29 -0.92 -2.36 -15.29
C PRO A 29 -0.45 -3.02 -14.00
N VAL A 30 -1.32 -3.87 -13.46
CA VAL A 30 -0.98 -4.73 -12.31
C VAL A 30 0.31 -5.41 -12.71
N ASN A 31 1.39 -5.10 -11.98
CA ASN A 31 2.66 -5.79 -12.18
C ASN A 31 2.38 -7.28 -11.95
N GLU A 32 2.28 -8.06 -13.02
CA GLU A 32 1.90 -9.48 -12.97
C GLU A 32 2.87 -10.29 -12.10
N ASN A 33 4.07 -9.75 -11.85
CA ASN A 33 5.10 -10.37 -11.03
C ASN A 33 5.03 -9.98 -9.55
N ASN A 34 4.12 -9.09 -9.14
CA ASN A 34 3.99 -8.69 -7.75
C ASN A 34 3.25 -9.77 -6.95
N LEU A 35 3.96 -10.37 -6.00
CA LEU A 35 3.42 -11.40 -5.13
C LEU A 35 2.53 -10.84 -4.01
N ILE A 36 2.56 -9.53 -3.75
CA ILE A 36 1.68 -8.87 -2.77
C ILE A 36 0.31 -8.59 -3.41
N PRO A 37 -0.78 -9.18 -2.91
CA PRO A 37 -2.13 -8.83 -3.34
C PRO A 37 -2.53 -7.45 -2.80
N ASN A 38 -3.28 -6.69 -3.60
CA ASN A 38 -3.73 -5.32 -3.26
C ASN A 38 -2.59 -4.42 -2.74
N PRO A 39 -1.56 -4.18 -3.57
CA PRO A 39 -0.35 -3.46 -3.17
C PRO A 39 -0.55 -1.96 -2.94
N SER A 40 -1.62 -1.38 -3.50
CA SER A 40 -1.94 0.05 -3.44
C SER A 40 -3.12 0.36 -2.53
N PHE A 41 -3.56 -0.61 -1.72
CA PHE A 41 -4.63 -0.45 -0.73
C PHE A 41 -5.95 0.06 -1.32
N GLU A 42 -6.25 -0.29 -2.57
CA GLU A 42 -7.51 0.05 -3.23
C GLU A 42 -7.91 -1.03 -4.24
N LEU A 43 -9.22 -1.31 -4.30
CA LEU A 43 -9.81 -2.20 -5.29
C LEU A 43 -10.93 -1.44 -6.00
N ASN A 44 -10.84 -1.34 -7.33
CA ASN A 44 -11.80 -0.60 -8.16
C ASN A 44 -12.00 0.85 -7.69
N GLY A 45 -10.91 1.52 -7.28
CA GLY A 45 -10.91 2.91 -6.79
C GLY A 45 -11.44 3.11 -5.37
N VAL A 46 -11.78 2.04 -4.66
CA VAL A 46 -12.24 2.08 -3.27
C VAL A 46 -11.12 1.63 -2.34
N SER A 47 -10.77 2.46 -1.35
CA SER A 47 -9.79 2.13 -0.32
C SER A 47 -10.14 0.84 0.42
N THR A 48 -9.17 -0.05 0.61
CA THR A 48 -9.40 -1.33 1.31
C THR A 48 -8.10 -1.98 1.80
N VAL A 49 -8.18 -2.65 2.95
CA VAL A 49 -7.14 -3.54 3.48
C VAL A 49 -7.34 -5.00 3.07
N ALA A 50 -8.11 -5.26 2.01
CA ALA A 50 -8.30 -6.62 1.49
C ALA A 50 -6.94 -7.30 1.27
N PHE A 51 -6.82 -8.56 1.73
CA PHE A 51 -5.59 -9.37 1.73
C PHE A 51 -4.48 -8.93 2.69
N TRP A 52 -4.75 -7.93 3.52
CA TRP A 52 -3.87 -7.54 4.63
C TRP A 52 -4.55 -7.87 5.96
N PHE A 53 -3.79 -8.46 6.87
CA PHE A 53 -4.18 -8.58 8.28
C PHE A 53 -3.85 -7.28 9.00
N VAL A 54 -4.84 -6.71 9.68
CA VAL A 54 -4.68 -5.48 10.46
C VAL A 54 -4.80 -5.81 11.94
N ASN A 55 -3.71 -5.61 12.69
CA ASN A 55 -3.69 -5.97 14.09
C ASN A 55 -4.52 -5.00 14.97
N MET A 56 -4.53 -3.70 14.64
CA MET A 56 -5.33 -2.68 15.32
C MET A 56 -6.03 -1.73 14.33
N PRO A 57 -7.25 -2.08 13.87
CA PRO A 57 -7.94 -1.32 12.83
C PRO A 57 -8.18 0.17 13.15
N SER A 58 -8.30 0.54 14.43
CA SER A 58 -8.51 1.93 14.85
C SER A 58 -7.31 2.86 14.59
N LEU A 59 -6.13 2.30 14.31
CA LEU A 59 -4.90 3.05 14.03
C LEU A 59 -4.56 3.08 12.55
N VAL A 60 -5.41 2.48 11.72
CA VAL A 60 -5.20 2.34 10.28
C VAL A 60 -6.26 3.12 9.55
N HIS A 61 -5.81 4.10 8.76
CA HIS A 61 -6.66 5.02 8.02
C HIS A 61 -6.26 5.04 6.55
N PHE A 62 -7.10 5.64 5.72
CA PHE A 62 -6.80 5.89 4.31
C PHE A 62 -6.72 7.39 4.04
N THR A 63 -5.87 7.77 3.09
CA THR A 63 -5.67 9.17 2.67
C THR A 63 -5.54 9.26 1.16
N ASN A 64 -5.91 10.41 0.59
CA ASN A 64 -5.73 10.72 -0.84
C ASN A 64 -4.37 11.36 -1.15
N ASP A 65 -3.53 11.52 -0.13
CA ASP A 65 -2.14 11.94 -0.28
C ASP A 65 -1.32 10.70 -0.69
N THR A 66 -1.15 10.50 -1.99
CA THR A 66 -0.48 9.34 -2.60
C THR A 66 0.87 9.73 -3.24
N PRO A 67 1.83 8.79 -3.38
CA PRO A 67 3.06 9.03 -4.13
C PRO A 67 2.78 9.23 -5.62
N THR A 68 3.82 9.64 -6.36
CA THR A 68 3.76 9.64 -7.83
C THR A 68 3.49 8.23 -8.35
N ASN A 69 2.54 8.11 -9.29
CA ASN A 69 2.03 6.84 -9.83
C ASN A 69 1.20 5.98 -8.86
N GLY A 70 0.91 6.48 -7.65
CA GLY A 70 -0.13 5.93 -6.80
C GLY A 70 -1.51 6.15 -7.43
N GLY A 71 -2.49 5.36 -7.03
CA GLY A 71 -3.88 5.65 -7.41
C GLY A 71 -4.51 6.64 -6.43
N ASN A 72 -5.71 6.35 -5.94
CA ASN A 72 -6.48 7.33 -5.15
C ASN A 72 -6.22 7.27 -3.66
N TRP A 73 -5.67 6.17 -3.17
CA TRP A 73 -5.58 5.88 -1.74
C TRP A 73 -4.19 5.39 -1.35
N ALA A 74 -3.69 5.91 -0.23
CA ALA A 74 -2.57 5.36 0.51
C ALA A 74 -3.06 4.97 1.91
N ILE A 75 -2.40 3.99 2.52
CA ILE A 75 -2.65 3.62 3.92
C ILE A 75 -1.84 4.52 4.85
N THR A 76 -2.44 4.91 5.95
CA THR A 76 -1.78 5.64 7.04
C THR A 76 -1.88 4.81 8.30
N ILE A 77 -0.77 4.63 9.00
CA ILE A 77 -0.71 3.86 10.23
C ILE A 77 -0.18 4.78 11.34
N ASP A 78 -1.03 5.01 12.34
CA ASP A 78 -0.68 5.84 13.49
C ASP A 78 0.36 5.16 14.38
N VAL A 79 1.27 5.95 14.94
CA VAL A 79 2.25 5.51 15.94
C VAL A 79 1.52 5.20 17.23
N LEU A 80 1.81 4.04 17.81
CA LEU A 80 1.23 3.60 19.08
C LEU A 80 2.26 3.63 20.21
N TRP A 81 1.75 3.82 21.42
CA TRP A 81 2.45 3.43 22.62
C TRP A 81 2.38 1.90 22.80
N GLY A 82 3.37 1.20 22.27
CA GLY A 82 3.53 -0.26 22.40
C GLY A 82 3.77 -0.92 21.06
N SER A 83 3.53 -2.23 20.98
CA SER A 83 3.52 -2.97 19.72
C SER A 83 2.08 -3.10 19.19
N GLY A 84 1.96 -3.37 17.88
CA GLY A 84 0.71 -3.86 17.30
C GLY A 84 -0.04 -2.92 16.37
N ASN A 85 0.53 -1.76 16.03
CA ASN A 85 0.05 -0.92 14.92
C ASN A 85 0.65 -1.39 13.59
N ASP A 86 0.41 -2.66 13.25
CA ASP A 86 0.98 -3.32 12.08
C ASP A 86 -0.10 -3.78 11.10
N VAL A 87 0.23 -3.67 9.81
CA VAL A 87 -0.53 -4.19 8.69
C VAL A 87 0.33 -5.21 7.97
N ILE A 88 -0.16 -6.44 7.81
CA ILE A 88 0.64 -7.60 7.44
C ILE A 88 0.03 -8.32 6.25
N SER A 89 0.79 -8.48 5.16
CA SER A 89 0.44 -9.38 4.05
C SER A 89 1.24 -10.67 4.18
N THR A 90 0.63 -11.81 3.84
CA THR A 90 1.30 -13.12 3.84
C THR A 90 1.34 -13.67 2.42
N VAL A 91 2.54 -14.06 1.97
CA VAL A 91 2.82 -14.54 0.63
C VAL A 91 3.41 -15.94 0.75
N ILE A 92 2.78 -16.91 0.09
CA ILE A 92 3.34 -18.27 -0.03
C ILE A 92 4.50 -18.22 -1.02
N ILE A 93 5.63 -18.82 -0.64
CA ILE A 93 6.86 -18.81 -1.44
C ILE A 93 7.24 -20.22 -1.92
N PRO A 94 7.92 -20.35 -3.07
CA PRO A 94 8.47 -21.62 -3.52
C PRO A 94 9.62 -22.10 -2.62
N GLU A 95 9.70 -23.43 -2.44
CA GLU A 95 10.84 -24.09 -1.79
C GLU A 95 12.15 -23.83 -2.57
N GLY A 96 13.27 -23.75 -1.85
CA GLY A 96 14.60 -23.54 -2.41
C GLY A 96 15.21 -22.21 -1.97
N THR A 97 16.30 -21.83 -2.63
CA THR A 97 16.99 -20.54 -2.39
C THR A 97 16.71 -19.62 -3.55
N HIS A 98 16.10 -18.48 -3.26
CA HIS A 98 15.59 -17.55 -4.26
C HIS A 98 15.95 -16.12 -3.88
N ILE A 99 15.99 -15.22 -4.87
CA ILE A 99 16.24 -13.78 -4.66
C ILE A 99 14.91 -13.03 -4.75
N TYR A 100 14.60 -12.29 -3.69
CA TYR A 100 13.41 -11.44 -3.64
C TYR A 100 13.78 -9.97 -3.59
N LYS A 101 12.96 -9.16 -4.25
CA LYS A 101 12.99 -7.70 -4.13
C LYS A 101 11.71 -7.22 -3.46
N PHE A 102 11.84 -6.63 -2.27
CA PHE A 102 10.75 -5.92 -1.63
C PHE A 102 10.94 -4.41 -1.86
N SER A 103 9.93 -3.73 -2.41
CA SER A 103 9.95 -2.27 -2.53
C SER A 103 8.61 -1.63 -2.23
N PHE A 104 8.62 -0.39 -1.76
CA PHE A 104 7.41 0.31 -1.33
C PHE A 104 7.66 1.82 -1.32
N TRP A 105 6.61 2.59 -1.56
CA TRP A 105 6.63 4.02 -1.34
C TRP A 105 6.21 4.32 0.09
N SER A 106 6.94 5.24 0.74
CA SER A 106 6.60 5.64 2.09
C SER A 106 7.04 7.06 2.40
N LYS A 107 6.36 7.65 3.38
CA LYS A 107 6.79 8.83 4.10
C LYS A 107 6.29 8.77 5.54
N TYR A 108 6.76 9.66 6.40
CA TYR A 108 6.25 9.78 7.77
C TYR A 108 5.87 11.23 8.11
N SER A 109 5.11 11.39 9.19
CA SER A 109 4.85 12.68 9.82
C SER A 109 5.13 12.56 11.33
N ASN A 110 6.00 13.43 11.85
CA ASN A 110 6.52 13.49 13.23
C ASN A 110 7.37 12.31 13.70
N LYS A 111 6.93 11.06 13.47
CA LYS A 111 7.61 9.85 13.93
C LYS A 111 7.64 8.78 12.84
N PRO A 112 8.82 8.19 12.57
CA PRO A 112 8.96 7.20 11.53
C PRO A 112 8.47 5.83 11.98
N GLY A 113 7.84 5.15 11.05
CA GLY A 113 7.57 3.72 11.07
C GLY A 113 8.63 2.96 10.30
N PHE A 114 8.28 1.74 9.92
CA PHE A 114 9.17 0.86 9.19
C PHE A 114 8.38 -0.18 8.40
N ALA A 115 9.05 -0.79 7.43
CA ALA A 115 8.59 -2.00 6.77
C ALA A 115 9.59 -3.14 6.98
N GLU A 116 9.11 -4.37 7.03
CA GLU A 116 9.89 -5.58 7.30
C GLU A 116 9.46 -6.73 6.40
N THR A 117 10.46 -7.50 5.98
CA THR A 117 10.27 -8.86 5.47
C THR A 117 10.59 -9.86 6.58
N LEU A 118 9.64 -10.75 6.86
CA LEU A 118 9.78 -11.82 7.84
C LEU A 118 9.59 -13.17 7.14
N LEU A 119 10.39 -14.17 7.49
CA LEU A 119 10.18 -15.56 7.10
C LEU A 119 9.38 -16.26 8.20
N ALA A 120 8.16 -16.69 7.88
CA ALA A 120 7.33 -17.51 8.75
C ALA A 120 7.55 -18.98 8.38
N ALA A 121 8.35 -19.67 9.19
CA ALA A 121 8.70 -21.08 9.02
C ALA A 121 8.09 -21.91 10.15
N ARG A 122 7.16 -22.82 9.83
CA ARG A 122 6.38 -23.68 10.75
C ARG A 122 6.01 -23.03 12.11
N ASP A 123 6.92 -23.09 13.09
CA ASP A 123 6.73 -22.64 14.47
C ASP A 123 7.59 -21.42 14.86
N SER A 124 8.18 -20.74 13.87
CA SER A 124 9.13 -19.65 14.07
C SER A 124 8.92 -18.52 13.07
N LEU A 125 9.30 -17.31 13.50
CA LEU A 125 9.27 -16.11 12.69
C LEU A 125 10.65 -15.46 12.73
N TYR A 126 11.31 -15.37 11.59
CA TYR A 126 12.64 -14.80 11.45
C TYR A 126 12.55 -13.45 10.75
N GLN A 127 13.14 -12.41 11.35
CA GLN A 127 13.29 -11.12 10.67
C GLN A 127 14.43 -11.23 9.66
N ILE A 128 14.09 -11.07 8.38
CA ILE A 128 15.07 -11.07 7.29
C ILE A 128 15.65 -9.67 7.16
N ASN A 129 14.78 -8.67 7.05
CA ASN A 129 15.18 -7.27 6.96
C ASN A 129 14.24 -6.33 7.72
N ARG A 130 14.68 -5.08 7.84
CA ARG A 130 13.86 -3.94 8.26
C ARG A 130 14.36 -2.68 7.57
N ILE A 131 13.45 -1.88 7.01
CA ILE A 131 13.74 -0.54 6.51
C ILE A 131 12.97 0.48 7.35
N ILE A 132 13.69 1.39 7.99
CA ILE A 132 13.09 2.54 8.69
C ILE A 132 12.79 3.62 7.66
N VAL A 133 11.58 4.18 7.74
CA VAL A 133 11.15 5.28 6.86
C VAL A 133 11.79 6.57 7.34
N ASP A 134 12.66 7.17 6.54
CA ASP A 134 13.51 8.30 6.95
C ASP A 134 13.16 9.62 6.24
N SER A 135 12.06 9.66 5.49
CA SER A 135 11.63 10.84 4.74
C SER A 135 10.23 11.30 5.10
N GLU A 136 10.07 12.61 5.25
CA GLU A 136 8.74 13.27 5.37
C GLU A 136 8.08 13.53 4.00
N SER A 137 8.81 13.27 2.91
CA SER A 137 8.28 13.29 1.54
C SER A 137 8.20 11.86 1.00
N TRP A 138 7.30 11.64 0.04
CA TRP A 138 7.17 10.32 -0.62
C TRP A 138 8.52 9.90 -1.23
N LYS A 139 9.05 8.79 -0.73
CA LYS A 139 10.31 8.18 -1.19
C LYS A 139 10.06 6.70 -1.46
N ASN A 140 10.61 6.20 -2.56
CA ASN A 140 10.63 4.77 -2.83
C ASN A 140 11.78 4.11 -2.07
N TYR A 141 11.47 3.03 -1.35
CA TYR A 141 12.44 2.19 -0.65
C TYR A 141 12.48 0.83 -1.31
N SER A 142 13.65 0.21 -1.36
CA SER A 142 13.78 -1.14 -1.90
C SER A 142 14.92 -1.89 -1.24
N ILE A 143 14.76 -3.21 -1.11
CA ILE A 143 15.76 -4.12 -0.59
C ILE A 143 15.72 -5.44 -1.36
N LEU A 144 16.90 -6.04 -1.53
CA LEU A 144 17.11 -7.32 -2.17
C LEU A 144 17.63 -8.29 -1.13
N ASP A 145 17.01 -9.46 -1.02
CA ASP A 145 17.40 -10.50 -0.09
C ASP A 145 17.39 -11.87 -0.76
N THR A 146 18.36 -12.70 -0.38
CA THR A 146 18.40 -14.12 -0.75
C THR A 146 17.79 -14.93 0.38
N ILE A 147 16.73 -15.67 0.09
CA ILE A 147 15.93 -16.39 1.09
C ILE A 147 15.91 -17.87 0.73
N THR A 148 16.32 -18.71 1.68
CA THR A 148 16.17 -20.16 1.60
C THR A 148 14.91 -20.57 2.37
N SER A 149 14.03 -21.33 1.73
CA SER A 149 12.78 -21.80 2.33
C SER A 149 12.52 -23.27 2.04
N VAL A 150 11.68 -23.89 2.88
CA VAL A 150 11.19 -25.26 2.70
C VAL A 150 9.69 -25.27 2.46
N SER A 151 9.16 -26.40 2.00
CA SER A 151 7.72 -26.58 1.79
C SER A 151 6.89 -26.19 3.02
N GLY A 152 5.99 -25.22 2.84
CA GLY A 152 5.07 -24.70 3.84
C GLY A 152 5.49 -23.37 4.46
N ASP A 153 6.69 -22.88 4.17
CA ASP A 153 7.12 -21.55 4.60
C ASP A 153 6.39 -20.45 3.83
N SER A 154 6.36 -19.25 4.40
CA SER A 154 5.79 -18.05 3.78
C SER A 154 6.59 -16.81 4.15
N LEU A 155 6.51 -15.78 3.31
CA LEU A 155 6.96 -14.44 3.67
C LEU A 155 5.81 -13.65 4.25
N LYS A 156 6.11 -12.89 5.29
CA LYS A 156 5.22 -11.86 5.82
C LYS A 156 5.83 -10.50 5.56
N ILE A 157 5.07 -9.65 4.89
CA ILE A 157 5.40 -8.25 4.66
C ILE A 157 4.66 -7.45 5.70
N LYS A 158 5.40 -6.84 6.63
CA LYS A 158 4.84 -6.06 7.73
C LYS A 158 5.14 -4.58 7.50
N LEU A 159 4.10 -3.76 7.58
CA LEU A 159 4.16 -2.31 7.57
C LEU A 159 3.75 -1.83 8.96
N SER A 160 4.56 -0.95 9.56
CA SER A 160 4.34 -0.47 10.92
C SER A 160 4.29 1.05 10.97
N GLY A 161 3.36 1.58 11.76
CA GLY A 161 3.32 3.01 12.06
C GLY A 161 4.53 3.48 12.88
N GLY A 162 5.23 2.55 13.54
CA GLY A 162 6.35 2.84 14.45
C GLY A 162 5.92 2.95 15.91
N PHE A 163 6.87 3.29 16.78
CA PHE A 163 6.66 3.35 18.23
C PHE A 163 7.11 4.70 18.81
N SER A 164 6.30 5.28 19.70
CA SER A 164 6.71 6.42 20.50
C SER A 164 5.98 6.49 21.84
N ASN A 165 6.71 6.89 22.89
CA ASN A 165 6.16 7.11 24.24
C ASN A 165 5.65 8.54 24.46
N ILE A 166 5.95 9.48 23.55
CA ILE A 166 5.87 10.92 23.86
C ILE A 166 5.17 11.70 22.76
N VAL A 167 5.41 11.37 21.49
CA VAL A 167 4.98 12.22 20.37
C VAL A 167 4.14 11.36 19.42
N PRO A 168 2.89 11.77 19.12
CA PRO A 168 2.10 11.10 18.11
C PRO A 168 2.73 11.33 16.73
N GLY A 169 2.57 10.34 15.87
CA GLY A 169 2.99 10.43 14.48
C GLY A 169 2.28 9.38 13.67
N LYS A 170 2.65 9.30 12.40
CA LYS A 170 2.05 8.36 11.47
C LYS A 170 3.00 8.10 10.32
N THR A 171 2.87 6.91 9.76
CA THR A 171 3.62 6.48 8.59
C THR A 171 2.66 6.11 7.48
N TYR A 172 3.02 6.49 6.27
CA TYR A 172 2.19 6.35 5.08
C TYR A 172 2.85 5.32 4.19
N PHE A 173 2.07 4.42 3.62
CA PHE A 173 2.56 3.41 2.68
C PHE A 173 1.67 3.35 1.44
N ASP A 174 2.28 3.08 0.30
CA ASP A 174 1.58 2.79 -0.95
C ASP A 174 2.51 2.01 -1.90
N LEU A 175 1.95 1.44 -2.96
CA LEU A 175 2.67 0.78 -4.05
C LEU A 175 3.65 -0.29 -3.55
N CYS A 176 3.22 -1.15 -2.63
CA CYS A 176 4.06 -2.22 -2.09
C CYS A 176 4.28 -3.33 -3.13
N THR A 177 5.50 -3.78 -3.30
CA THR A 177 5.86 -4.81 -4.29
C THR A 177 6.78 -5.84 -3.67
N LEU A 178 6.50 -7.10 -3.93
CA LEU A 178 7.41 -8.21 -3.67
C LEU A 178 7.57 -9.00 -4.96
N GLU A 179 8.78 -9.02 -5.49
CA GLU A 179 9.10 -9.69 -6.75
C GLU A 179 10.05 -10.85 -6.49
N LEU A 180 9.78 -12.01 -7.09
CA LEU A 180 10.73 -13.11 -7.19
C LEU A 180 11.58 -12.87 -8.44
N LEU A 181 12.91 -12.80 -8.29
CA LEU A 181 13.83 -12.48 -9.38
C LEU A 181 14.55 -13.72 -9.92
N GLU A 182 14.97 -14.61 -9.02
CA GLU A 182 15.73 -15.83 -9.31
C GLU A 182 15.33 -16.95 -8.35
#